data_AF-A0A7I8EXB7-F1
#
_entry.id   AF-A0A7I8EXB7-F1
#
_cell.length_a   1.000
_cell.length_b   1.000
_cell.length_c   1.000
_cell.angle_alpha   90.00
_cell.angle_beta   90.00
_cell.angle_gamma   90.00
#
_symmetry.space_group_name_H-M   'P 1'
#
loop_
_entity.id
_entity.type
_entity.pdbx_description
1 polymer ?
#
loop_
_entity_poly.entity_id
_entity_poly.type
_entity_poly.pdbx_seq_one_letter_code
_entity_poly.pdbx_strand_id
1 'polypeptide(L)'
;MTTTAIRLTLAQLATFQEQGYLVVPGVFSQDEIGALIDNFMAIHAQGRVPGYFEPVSPEEAENDILKQYPRIMHPHRFNEMARRYLLDQRLGSILQDLFGEEPLAAQSMLYFKPAGARGQALHQDNFYLRVEPGTCIAAWIALDLADRANGGLEVVPGTHKMLQWQLSAWITA
;
A
#
# COMPACT_ATOMS: atom_id res chain seq x y z
N MET A 1 -23.00 -5.60 -2.26
CA MET A 1 -23.07 -4.24 -2.81
C MET A 1 -22.27 -4.25 -4.10
N THR A 2 -22.87 -3.86 -5.22
CA THR A 2 -22.17 -3.72 -6.51
C THR A 2 -21.27 -2.50 -6.44
N THR A 3 -19.97 -2.72 -6.29
CA THR A 3 -18.97 -1.66 -6.26
C THR A 3 -18.81 -1.09 -7.67
N THR A 4 -18.99 0.22 -7.85
CA THR A 4 -18.95 0.85 -9.17
C THR A 4 -17.51 0.99 -9.66
N ALA A 5 -17.23 0.53 -10.89
CA ALA A 5 -15.94 0.75 -11.53
C ALA A 5 -15.63 2.26 -11.66
N ILE A 6 -14.39 2.63 -11.36
CA ILE A 6 -13.86 3.99 -11.54
C ILE A 6 -13.08 4.04 -12.85
N ARG A 7 -13.35 5.06 -13.67
CA ARG A 7 -12.61 5.32 -14.91
C ARG A 7 -11.76 6.57 -14.80
N LEU A 8 -10.52 6.47 -15.22
CA LEU A 8 -9.59 7.58 -15.21
C LEU A 8 -9.84 8.50 -16.41
N THR A 9 -9.71 9.80 -16.18
CA THR A 9 -9.70 10.80 -17.25
C THR A 9 -8.38 10.76 -18.02
N LEU A 10 -8.38 11.25 -19.26
CA LEU A 10 -7.15 11.40 -20.04
C LEU A 10 -6.08 12.25 -19.33
N ALA A 11 -6.51 13.26 -18.55
CA ALA A 11 -5.60 14.09 -17.75
C ALA A 11 -4.95 13.30 -16.59
N GLN A 12 -5.70 12.41 -15.94
CA GLN A 12 -5.16 11.54 -14.89
C GLN A 12 -4.18 10.50 -15.47
N LEU A 13 -4.52 9.92 -16.63
CA LEU A 13 -3.62 9.01 -17.35
C LEU A 13 -2.30 9.71 -17.73
N ALA A 14 -2.39 10.91 -18.32
CA ALA A 14 -1.21 11.72 -18.65
C ALA A 14 -0.38 12.07 -17.40
N THR A 15 -1.05 12.37 -16.27
CA THR A 15 -0.37 12.64 -14.99
C THR A 15 0.41 11.41 -14.52
N PHE A 16 -0.18 10.22 -14.53
CA PHE A 16 0.51 8.99 -14.14
C PHE A 16 1.71 8.70 -15.06
N GLN A 17 1.52 8.82 -16.38
CA GLN A 17 2.59 8.63 -17.35
C GLN A 17 3.74 9.61 -17.14
N GLU A 18 3.44 10.87 -16.83
CA GLU A 18 4.45 11.91 -16.67
C GLU A 18 5.17 11.85 -15.32
N GLN A 19 4.41 11.66 -14.24
CA GLN A 19 4.87 11.80 -12.86
C GLN A 19 5.23 10.46 -12.21
N GLY A 20 4.73 9.33 -12.72
CA GLY A 20 4.95 8.00 -12.15
C GLY A 20 4.04 7.65 -10.98
N TYR A 21 3.11 8.53 -10.63
CA TYR A 21 2.09 8.31 -9.60
C TYR A 21 0.80 9.07 -9.93
N LEU A 22 -0.29 8.66 -9.29
CA LEU A 22 -1.59 9.30 -9.39
C LEU A 22 -2.30 9.21 -8.04
N VAL A 23 -2.88 10.34 -7.60
CA VAL A 23 -3.74 10.38 -6.41
C VAL A 23 -5.20 10.38 -6.85
N VAL A 24 -5.97 9.41 -6.36
CA VAL A 24 -7.42 9.31 -6.60
C VAL A 24 -8.15 9.43 -5.27
N PRO A 25 -8.71 10.60 -4.91
CA PRO A 25 -9.39 10.79 -3.64
C PRO A 25 -10.75 10.08 -3.62
N GLY A 26 -11.17 9.63 -2.45
CA GLY A 26 -12.55 9.15 -2.24
C GLY A 26 -12.88 7.81 -2.91
N VAL A 27 -11.89 6.96 -3.18
CA VAL A 27 -12.14 5.59 -3.69
C VAL A 27 -12.95 4.77 -2.70
N PHE A 28 -12.66 4.92 -1.40
CA PHE A 28 -13.36 4.29 -0.30
C PHE A 28 -13.96 5.34 0.64
N SER A 29 -15.13 5.03 1.18
CA SER A 29 -15.80 5.84 2.19
C SER A 29 -15.12 5.74 3.56
N GLN A 30 -15.39 6.69 4.45
CA GLN A 30 -14.84 6.67 5.82
C GLN A 30 -15.30 5.43 6.61
N ASP A 31 -16.52 4.95 6.39
CA ASP A 31 -17.04 3.74 7.04
C ASP A 31 -16.31 2.47 6.57
N GLU A 32 -16.00 2.40 5.26
CA GLU A 32 -15.20 1.31 4.67
C GLU A 32 -13.78 1.29 5.24
N ILE A 33 -13.17 2.47 5.37
CA ILE A 33 -11.84 2.64 5.96
C ILE A 33 -11.86 2.28 7.45
N GLY A 34 -12.85 2.77 8.22
CA GLY A 34 -13.01 2.43 9.63
C GLY A 34 -13.15 0.92 9.86
N ALA A 35 -13.99 0.25 9.06
CA ALA A 35 -14.13 -1.21 9.13
C ALA A 35 -12.83 -1.95 8.80
N LEU A 36 -12.02 -1.42 7.88
CA LEU A 36 -10.72 -1.98 7.52
C LEU A 36 -9.70 -1.81 8.67
N ILE A 37 -9.68 -0.65 9.31
CA ILE A 37 -8.88 -0.38 10.51
C ILE A 37 -9.26 -1.34 11.63
N ASP A 38 -10.55 -1.43 11.96
CA ASP A 38 -11.06 -2.31 13.03
C ASP A 38 -10.67 -3.77 12.79
N ASN A 39 -10.79 -4.25 11.54
CA ASN A 39 -10.39 -5.59 11.16
C ASN A 39 -8.89 -5.85 11.40
N PHE A 40 -8.02 -4.90 11.06
CA PHE A 40 -6.58 -5.07 11.25
C PHE A 40 -6.13 -4.86 12.70
N MET A 41 -6.79 -3.98 13.46
CA MET A 41 -6.58 -3.84 14.90
C MET A 41 -7.05 -5.09 15.65
N ALA A 42 -8.12 -5.76 15.19
CA ALA A 42 -8.53 -7.04 15.72
C ALA A 42 -7.50 -8.15 15.45
N ILE A 43 -6.86 -8.17 14.26
CA ILE A 43 -5.74 -9.08 13.97
C ILE A 43 -4.58 -8.79 14.93
N HIS A 44 -4.23 -7.52 15.14
CA HIS A 44 -3.20 -7.13 16.10
C HIS A 44 -3.50 -7.66 17.51
N ALA A 45 -4.71 -7.44 18.00
CA ALA A 45 -5.15 -7.86 19.33
C ALA A 45 -5.20 -9.39 19.51
N GLN A 46 -5.46 -10.15 18.44
CA GLN A 46 -5.42 -11.62 18.46
C GLN A 46 -3.99 -12.18 18.52
N GLY A 47 -2.99 -11.37 18.15
CA GLY A 47 -1.58 -11.73 18.23
C GLY A 47 -1.05 -12.42 16.97
N ARG A 48 -0.17 -13.40 17.16
CA ARG A 48 0.69 -13.95 16.10
C ARG A 48 -0.11 -14.70 15.03
N VAL A 49 0.18 -14.40 13.76
CA VAL A 49 -0.16 -15.19 12.58
C VAL A 49 1.14 -15.70 11.97
N PRO A 50 1.52 -16.97 12.18
CA PRO A 50 2.84 -17.50 11.80
C PRO A 50 3.22 -17.21 10.35
N GLY A 51 4.40 -16.61 10.16
CA GLY A 51 4.91 -16.25 8.82
C GLY A 51 4.25 -15.02 8.17
N TYR A 52 3.26 -14.41 8.79
CA TYR A 52 2.53 -13.26 8.25
C TYR A 52 2.54 -12.03 9.18
N PHE A 53 2.39 -12.23 10.48
CA PHE A 53 2.34 -11.16 11.48
C PHE A 53 2.82 -11.70 12.83
N GLU A 54 3.92 -11.15 13.35
CA GLU A 54 4.58 -11.68 14.54
C GLU A 54 4.96 -10.55 15.50
N PRO A 55 3.96 -9.89 16.13
CA PRO A 55 4.22 -8.86 17.12
C PRO A 55 4.86 -9.49 18.36
N VAL A 56 5.65 -8.70 19.07
CA VAL A 56 6.23 -9.06 20.38
C VAL A 56 5.69 -8.14 21.47
N SER A 57 5.81 -8.59 22.72
CA SER A 57 5.40 -7.80 23.89
C SER A 57 6.23 -6.51 24.04
N PRO A 58 5.74 -5.48 24.76
CA PRO A 58 6.52 -4.29 25.07
C PRO A 58 7.87 -4.59 25.73
N GLU A 59 7.92 -5.61 26.57
CA GLU A 59 9.14 -6.07 27.26
C GLU A 59 10.18 -6.61 26.27
N GLU A 60 9.75 -7.42 25.31
CA GLU A 60 10.60 -7.99 24.24
C GLU A 60 10.97 -6.96 23.15
N ALA A 61 10.19 -5.89 23.04
CA ALA A 61 10.38 -4.89 22.01
C ALA A 61 11.64 -4.03 22.23
N GLU A 62 12.16 -3.95 23.46
CA GLU A 62 13.37 -3.18 23.82
C GLU A 62 13.30 -1.73 23.32
N ASN A 63 12.13 -1.08 23.47
CA ASN A 63 11.80 0.26 22.97
C ASN A 63 11.63 0.40 21.44
N ASP A 64 11.69 -0.69 20.65
CA ASP A 64 11.33 -0.65 19.23
C ASP A 64 9.83 -0.90 19.04
N ILE A 65 9.05 0.17 18.93
CA ILE A 65 7.60 0.10 18.74
C ILE A 65 7.19 -0.67 17.47
N LEU A 66 8.07 -0.76 16.46
CA LEU A 66 7.79 -1.55 15.25
C LEU A 66 7.90 -3.06 15.46
N LYS A 67 8.51 -3.53 16.57
CA LYS A 67 8.41 -4.94 16.96
C LYS A 67 7.05 -5.28 17.57
N GLN A 68 6.39 -4.30 18.20
CA GLN A 68 5.02 -4.44 18.71
C GLN A 68 3.98 -4.29 17.58
N TYR A 69 4.31 -3.47 16.57
CA TYR A 69 3.46 -3.20 15.40
C TYR A 69 4.17 -3.52 14.09
N PRO A 70 4.61 -4.78 13.87
CA PRO A 70 5.26 -5.14 12.61
C PRO A 70 4.23 -5.11 11.48
N ARG A 71 4.70 -4.90 10.26
CA ARG A 71 3.85 -5.02 9.06
C ARG A 71 3.17 -6.38 8.99
N ILE A 72 1.95 -6.41 8.48
CA ILE A 72 1.25 -7.67 8.15
C ILE A 72 1.55 -8.01 6.70
N MET A 73 2.18 -9.18 6.50
CA MET A 73 2.50 -9.69 5.17
C MET A 73 1.34 -10.52 4.62
N HIS A 74 1.01 -10.33 3.34
CA HIS A 74 0.01 -11.11 2.61
C HIS A 74 -1.33 -11.35 3.35
N PRO A 75 -1.97 -10.34 3.98
CA PRO A 75 -3.21 -10.55 4.70
C PRO A 75 -4.34 -11.12 3.82
N HIS A 76 -4.31 -10.90 2.51
CA HIS A 76 -5.24 -11.53 1.56
C HIS A 76 -5.23 -13.07 1.57
N ARG A 77 -4.20 -13.71 2.13
CA ARG A 77 -4.10 -15.18 2.23
C ARG A 77 -4.86 -15.76 3.42
N PHE A 78 -5.13 -14.98 4.46
CA PHE A 78 -5.74 -15.47 5.70
C PHE A 78 -6.88 -14.58 6.23
N ASN A 79 -7.09 -13.39 5.66
CA ASN A 79 -8.16 -12.47 6.05
C ASN A 79 -9.06 -12.15 4.84
N GLU A 80 -10.35 -12.48 4.95
CA GLU A 80 -11.30 -12.33 3.85
C GLU A 80 -11.55 -10.87 3.46
N MET A 81 -11.55 -9.95 4.44
CA MET A 81 -11.71 -8.52 4.17
C MET A 81 -10.52 -7.99 3.36
N ALA A 82 -9.29 -8.32 3.76
CA ALA A 82 -8.08 -7.96 3.02
C ALA A 82 -8.09 -8.52 1.58
N ARG A 83 -8.56 -9.76 1.39
CA ARG A 83 -8.71 -10.35 0.05
C ARG A 83 -9.77 -9.61 -0.78
N ARG A 84 -10.88 -9.22 -0.16
CA ARG A 84 -11.94 -8.45 -0.82
C ARG A 84 -11.42 -7.11 -1.33
N TYR A 85 -10.67 -6.37 -0.50
CA TYR A 85 -10.09 -5.09 -0.90
C TYR A 85 -8.98 -5.23 -1.94
N LEU A 86 -8.15 -6.27 -1.85
CA LEU A 86 -7.14 -6.57 -2.88
C LEU A 86 -7.77 -6.79 -4.27
N LEU A 87 -8.98 -7.36 -4.31
CA LEU A 87 -9.72 -7.67 -5.53
C LEU A 87 -10.89 -6.69 -5.78
N ASP A 88 -10.92 -5.53 -5.12
CA ASP A 88 -12.02 -4.58 -5.25
C ASP A 88 -12.07 -4.01 -6.67
N GLN A 89 -13.26 -4.03 -7.28
CA GLN A 89 -13.47 -3.61 -8.67
C GLN A 89 -13.07 -2.15 -8.92
N ARG A 90 -13.15 -1.26 -7.92
CA ARG A 90 -12.69 0.13 -8.05
C ARG A 90 -11.20 0.21 -8.29
N LEU A 91 -10.41 -0.56 -7.53
CA LEU A 91 -8.97 -0.65 -7.71
C LEU A 91 -8.63 -1.35 -9.02
N GLY A 92 -9.31 -2.46 -9.31
CA GLY A 92 -9.12 -3.22 -10.55
C GLY A 92 -9.34 -2.36 -11.80
N SER A 93 -10.39 -1.52 -11.82
CA SER A 93 -10.67 -0.67 -12.99
C SER A 93 -9.67 0.48 -13.14
N ILE A 94 -9.23 1.10 -12.03
CA ILE A 94 -8.17 2.12 -12.04
C ILE A 94 -6.88 1.51 -12.59
N LEU A 95 -6.46 0.37 -12.05
CA LEU A 95 -5.24 -0.31 -12.46
C LEU A 95 -5.32 -0.79 -13.92
N GLN A 96 -6.48 -1.28 -14.35
CA GLN A 96 -6.71 -1.65 -15.75
C GLN A 96 -6.52 -0.46 -16.70
N ASP A 97 -7.05 0.72 -16.35
CA ASP A 97 -6.86 1.92 -17.15
C ASP A 97 -5.36 2.33 -17.21
N LEU A 98 -4.61 2.14 -16.12
CA LEU A 98 -3.17 2.44 -16.06
C LEU A 98 -2.30 1.44 -16.81
N PHE A 99 -2.62 0.15 -16.73
CA PHE A 99 -1.91 -0.92 -17.43
C PHE A 99 -2.24 -0.99 -18.91
N GLY A 100 -3.48 -0.64 -19.29
CA GLY A 100 -4.02 -0.92 -20.62
C GLY A 100 -4.44 -2.39 -20.80
N GLU A 101 -4.36 -3.21 -19.75
CA GLU A 101 -4.75 -4.62 -19.72
C GLU A 101 -5.26 -5.04 -18.32
N GLU A 102 -5.71 -6.28 -18.18
CA GLU A 102 -6.20 -6.80 -16.89
C GLU A 102 -5.06 -6.93 -15.86
N PRO A 103 -5.16 -6.29 -14.67
CA PRO A 103 -4.15 -6.40 -13.63
C PRO A 103 -4.21 -7.75 -12.92
N LEU A 104 -3.05 -8.30 -12.58
CA LEU A 104 -2.93 -9.45 -11.68
C LEU A 104 -2.59 -9.02 -10.25
N ALA A 105 -3.38 -9.46 -9.27
CA ALA A 105 -3.13 -9.18 -7.87
C ALA A 105 -2.01 -10.09 -7.31
N ALA A 106 -0.83 -9.52 -7.09
CA ALA A 106 0.34 -10.27 -6.63
C ALA A 106 0.52 -10.30 -5.10
N GLN A 107 0.31 -9.16 -4.43
CA GLN A 107 0.60 -9.00 -3.01
C GLN A 107 -0.27 -7.91 -2.35
N SER A 108 -0.51 -8.05 -1.06
CA SER A 108 -0.96 -6.95 -0.19
C SER A 108 -0.13 -6.94 1.09
N MET A 109 -0.03 -5.77 1.72
CA MET A 109 0.64 -5.57 2.99
C MET A 109 -0.14 -4.50 3.79
N LEU A 110 -0.11 -4.61 5.12
CA LEU A 110 -0.54 -3.54 6.02
C LEU A 110 0.68 -3.00 6.75
N TYR A 111 0.81 -1.68 6.79
CA TYR A 111 1.84 -1.00 7.57
C TYR A 111 1.19 -0.26 8.74
N PHE A 112 1.55 -0.66 9.95
CA PHE A 112 1.29 0.16 11.13
C PHE A 112 2.32 1.29 11.22
N LYS A 113 1.89 2.47 11.65
CA LYS A 113 2.74 3.65 11.85
C LYS A 113 2.47 4.30 13.21
N PRO A 114 2.80 3.61 14.32
CA PRO A 114 2.62 4.20 15.64
C PRO A 114 3.51 5.44 15.79
N ALA A 115 3.04 6.42 16.57
CA ALA A 115 3.79 7.66 16.80
C ALA A 115 5.20 7.37 17.33
N GLY A 116 6.21 8.07 16.79
CA GLY A 116 7.61 7.85 17.14
C GLY A 116 8.28 6.67 16.45
N ALA A 117 7.55 5.88 15.63
CA ALA A 117 8.17 4.89 14.77
C ALA A 117 9.09 5.55 13.73
N ARG A 118 10.14 4.83 13.33
CA ARG A 118 10.95 5.19 12.16
C ARG A 118 10.10 5.06 10.89
N GLY A 119 10.30 5.99 9.94
CA GLY A 119 9.75 5.87 8.60
C GLY A 119 10.54 4.91 7.72
N GLN A 120 10.01 4.59 6.53
CA GLN A 120 10.72 3.81 5.53
C GLN A 120 11.67 4.69 4.72
N ALA A 121 12.91 4.22 4.56
CA ALA A 121 13.86 4.89 3.68
C ALA A 121 13.36 4.82 2.22
N LEU A 122 13.69 5.88 1.52
CA LEU A 122 13.58 6.05 0.10
C LEU A 122 14.14 4.84 -0.71
N HIS A 123 13.33 4.24 -1.59
CA HIS A 123 13.67 3.05 -2.39
C HIS A 123 12.78 2.88 -3.63
N GLN A 124 13.21 2.05 -4.62
CA GLN A 124 12.35 1.52 -5.69
C GLN A 124 11.84 0.12 -5.34
N ASP A 125 10.54 -0.12 -5.52
CA ASP A 125 9.98 -1.46 -5.31
C ASP A 125 10.59 -2.49 -6.26
N ASN A 126 10.76 -2.14 -7.55
CA ASN A 126 11.25 -3.11 -8.53
C ASN A 126 12.71 -3.53 -8.32
N PHE A 127 13.50 -2.76 -7.55
CA PHE A 127 14.83 -3.18 -7.11
C PHE A 127 14.77 -4.48 -6.28
N TYR A 128 13.72 -4.63 -5.47
CA TYR A 128 13.48 -5.81 -4.64
C TYR A 128 12.64 -6.85 -5.37
N LEU A 129 11.58 -6.44 -6.06
CA LEU A 129 10.63 -7.35 -6.70
C LEU A 129 11.17 -8.00 -7.98
N ARG A 130 12.07 -7.31 -8.69
CA ARG A 130 12.69 -7.78 -9.95
C ARG A 130 11.66 -8.27 -10.99
N VAL A 131 10.54 -7.58 -11.09
CA VAL A 131 9.51 -7.85 -12.10
C VAL A 131 10.05 -7.50 -13.48
N GLU A 132 9.84 -8.38 -14.45
CA GLU A 132 10.14 -8.20 -15.86
C GLU A 132 8.82 -8.38 -16.65
N PRO A 133 8.40 -7.41 -17.49
CA PRO A 133 9.12 -6.24 -17.99
C PRO A 133 9.04 -4.97 -17.11
N GLY A 134 8.92 -5.10 -15.79
CA GLY A 134 8.86 -3.96 -14.86
C GLY A 134 7.48 -3.32 -14.73
N THR A 135 6.42 -4.04 -15.08
CA THR A 135 5.02 -3.59 -15.08
C THR A 135 4.34 -3.72 -13.71
N CYS A 136 5.04 -3.47 -12.61
CA CYS A 136 4.40 -3.51 -11.29
C CYS A 136 3.89 -2.12 -10.89
N ILE A 137 2.61 -2.02 -10.53
CA ILE A 137 2.01 -0.80 -9.97
C ILE A 137 1.52 -1.14 -8.56
N ALA A 138 1.91 -0.33 -7.58
CA ALA A 138 1.39 -0.40 -6.22
C ALA A 138 0.16 0.49 -6.07
N ALA A 139 -0.93 -0.04 -5.51
CA ALA A 139 -2.04 0.75 -5.00
C ALA A 139 -1.84 0.98 -3.50
N TRP A 140 -1.56 2.22 -3.10
CA TRP A 140 -1.42 2.61 -1.71
C TRP A 140 -2.71 3.28 -1.20
N ILE A 141 -3.28 2.74 -0.12
CA ILE A 141 -4.54 3.22 0.46
C ILE A 141 -4.24 3.85 1.82
N ALA A 142 -4.52 5.15 1.96
CA ALA A 142 -4.52 5.82 3.25
C ALA A 142 -5.64 5.26 4.13
N LEU A 143 -5.29 4.70 5.28
CA LEU A 143 -6.28 4.31 6.30
C LEU A 143 -6.51 5.45 7.30
N ASP A 144 -5.48 6.23 7.59
CA ASP A 144 -5.56 7.45 8.38
C ASP A 144 -5.32 8.68 7.50
N LEU A 145 -5.68 9.86 8.02
CA LEU A 145 -5.20 11.12 7.46
C LEU A 145 -3.67 11.08 7.43
N ALA A 146 -3.09 11.20 6.24
CA ALA A 146 -1.64 11.07 6.03
C ALA A 146 -1.10 12.35 5.41
N ASP A 147 -0.15 12.97 6.10
CA ASP A 147 0.55 14.17 5.68
C ASP A 147 2.04 14.09 6.00
N ARG A 148 2.80 15.13 5.63
CA ARG A 148 4.24 15.17 5.88
C ARG A 148 4.61 15.08 7.36
N ALA A 149 3.74 15.51 8.27
CA ALA A 149 4.02 15.54 9.70
C ALA A 149 3.83 14.17 10.37
N ASN A 150 3.07 13.24 9.77
CA ASN A 150 2.77 11.94 10.36
C ASN A 150 3.19 10.73 9.50
N GLY A 151 4.11 10.94 8.55
CA GLY A 151 4.66 9.85 7.73
C GLY A 151 3.84 9.56 6.48
N GLY A 152 3.27 10.58 5.85
CA GLY A 152 2.63 10.48 4.54
C GLY A 152 3.59 10.01 3.45
N LEU A 153 3.01 9.43 2.40
CA LEU A 153 3.77 8.92 1.26
C LEU A 153 4.49 10.05 0.51
N GLU A 154 5.81 9.95 0.41
CA GLU A 154 6.60 10.80 -0.49
C GLU A 154 7.01 10.04 -1.76
N VAL A 155 6.75 10.67 -2.90
CA VAL A 155 7.15 10.20 -4.23
C VAL A 155 7.93 11.33 -4.91
N VAL A 156 9.08 11.02 -5.53
CA VAL A 156 9.75 12.00 -6.40
C VAL A 156 9.26 11.77 -7.83
N PRO A 157 8.65 12.79 -8.46
CA PRO A 157 8.04 12.59 -9.76
C PRO A 157 9.04 12.31 -10.90
N GLY A 158 8.61 11.50 -11.87
CA GLY A 158 9.34 11.25 -13.12
C GLY A 158 10.47 10.23 -13.03
N THR A 159 10.83 9.78 -11.83
CA THR A 159 11.95 8.84 -11.62
C THR A 159 11.67 7.42 -12.11
N HIS A 160 10.40 7.06 -12.37
CA HIS A 160 10.02 5.79 -13.02
C HIS A 160 10.54 5.69 -14.47
N LYS A 161 10.87 6.82 -15.11
CA LYS A 161 11.47 6.88 -16.45
C LYS A 161 12.99 6.70 -16.42
N MET A 162 13.62 6.71 -15.25
CA MET A 162 15.06 6.54 -15.10
C MET A 162 15.44 5.06 -15.10
N LEU A 163 16.64 4.73 -15.57
CA LEU A 163 17.17 3.37 -15.51
C LEU A 163 17.29 2.93 -14.04
N GLN A 164 16.95 1.67 -13.74
CA GLN A 164 16.96 1.10 -12.37
C GLN A 164 18.29 1.29 -11.60
N TRP A 165 19.40 1.49 -12.32
CA TRP A 165 20.73 1.71 -11.76
C TRP A 165 21.08 3.19 -11.47
N GLN A 166 20.19 4.12 -11.82
CA GLN A 166 20.50 5.56 -11.79
C GLN A 166 19.90 6.33 -10.61
N LEU A 167 18.93 5.80 -9.84
CA LEU A 167 18.46 6.37 -8.56
C LEU A 167 17.40 5.47 -7.89
N SER A 168 17.43 5.39 -6.55
CA SER A 168 16.36 4.90 -5.67
C SER A 168 15.09 5.72 -5.86
N ALA A 169 13.89 5.13 -6.01
CA ALA A 169 12.66 5.89 -6.23
C ALA A 169 11.31 5.24 -5.88
N TRP A 170 10.36 5.90 -5.20
CA TRP A 170 10.39 6.38 -3.82
C TRP A 170 9.03 6.00 -3.22
N ILE A 171 9.02 5.28 -2.11
CA ILE A 171 7.85 5.13 -1.23
C ILE A 171 8.36 5.29 0.19
N THR A 172 8.07 6.41 0.85
CA THR A 172 8.20 6.49 2.31
C THR A 172 6.82 6.29 2.91
N ALA A 173 6.55 5.10 3.44
CA ALA A 173 5.48 4.93 4.41
C ALA A 173 6.10 5.10 5.81
#